data_AF-A0A954RF88-F1
#
_entry.id   AF-A0A954RF88-F1
#
_cell.length_a   1.000
_cell.length_b   1.000
_cell.length_c   1.000
_cell.angle_alpha   90.00
_cell.angle_beta   90.00
_cell.angle_gamma   90.00
#
_symmetry.space_group_name_H-M   'P 1'
#
loop_
_entity.id
_entity.type
_entity.pdbx_description
1 polymer ?
#
loop_
_entity_poly.entity_id
_entity_poly.type
_entity_poly.pdbx_seq_one_letter_code
_entity_poly.pdbx_strand_id
1 'polypeptide(L)'
;MIEFGGRGILLDIEGTTSSVSFVYDVMFPFVRRELEPYLETHWGESDLAAACDQIARDAGHDSLVAWATEASGAADNIEPAAAQRKLVASEVARLMDGDVKATGLKQLQGLIWRDGFESGELLAHVYDDVPPALERWRLAGITMRIYSSG
;
A
#
# COMPACT_ATOMS: atom_id res chain seq x y z
N MET A 1 15.90 -29.70 -23.09
CA MET A 1 15.61 -29.47 -21.66
C MET A 1 16.52 -28.35 -21.22
N ILE A 2 16.00 -27.25 -20.66
CA ILE A 2 16.85 -26.18 -20.12
C ILE A 2 17.27 -26.64 -18.73
N GLU A 3 18.56 -26.93 -18.54
CA GLU A 3 19.11 -27.25 -17.22
C GLU A 3 19.52 -25.97 -16.50
N PHE A 4 19.01 -25.78 -15.28
CA PHE A 4 19.34 -24.62 -14.47
C PHE A 4 20.62 -24.88 -13.67
N GLY A 5 21.73 -24.26 -14.09
CA GLY A 5 23.04 -24.34 -13.41
C GLY A 5 23.29 -23.26 -12.35
N GLY A 6 22.28 -22.46 -12.00
CA GLY A 6 22.41 -21.36 -11.05
C GLY A 6 22.46 -21.82 -9.59
N ARG A 7 23.02 -20.98 -8.70
CA ARG A 7 23.05 -21.21 -7.25
C ARG A 7 21.78 -20.73 -6.52
N GLY A 8 20.91 -19.99 -7.19
CA GLY A 8 19.66 -19.46 -6.64
C GLY A 8 18.84 -18.74 -7.70
N ILE A 9 17.56 -18.56 -7.42
CA ILE A 9 16.58 -17.94 -8.32
C ILE A 9 16.12 -16.62 -7.68
N LEU A 10 16.19 -15.53 -8.46
CA LEU A 10 15.63 -14.24 -8.09
C LEU A 10 14.36 -14.03 -8.93
N LEU A 11 13.24 -13.79 -8.27
CA LEU A 11 11.94 -13.63 -8.90
C LEU A 11 11.45 -12.19 -8.76
N ASP A 12 10.99 -11.63 -9.87
CA ASP A 12 10.13 -10.45 -9.86
C ASP A 12 8.69 -10.87 -9.51
N ILE A 13 7.82 -9.90 -9.19
CA ILE A 13 6.41 -10.10 -8.89
C ILE A 13 5.54 -9.79 -10.11
N GLU A 14 5.51 -8.53 -10.52
CA GLU A 14 4.54 -8.02 -11.50
C GLU A 14 4.86 -8.51 -12.92
N GLY A 15 3.94 -9.25 -13.53
CA GLY A 15 4.16 -9.87 -14.84
C GLY A 15 5.08 -11.08 -14.81
N THR A 16 5.54 -11.52 -13.62
CA THR A 16 6.37 -12.70 -13.43
C THR A 16 5.68 -13.76 -12.58
N THR A 17 5.39 -13.48 -11.31
CA THR A 17 4.65 -14.42 -10.42
C THR A 17 3.18 -14.05 -10.27
N SER A 18 2.86 -12.77 -10.45
CA SER A 18 1.53 -12.21 -10.30
C SER A 18 1.17 -11.34 -11.51
N SER A 19 -0.12 -11.19 -11.81
CA SER A 19 -0.55 -10.34 -12.90
C SER A 19 -0.30 -8.87 -12.58
N VAL A 20 0.23 -8.12 -13.54
CA VAL A 20 0.29 -6.65 -13.48
C VAL A 20 -1.13 -6.09 -13.26
N SER A 21 -2.13 -6.69 -13.92
CA SER A 21 -3.53 -6.28 -13.81
C SER A 21 -4.07 -6.44 -12.38
N PHE A 22 -3.53 -7.36 -11.56
CA PHE A 22 -3.97 -7.50 -10.18
C PHE A 22 -3.65 -6.25 -9.35
N VAL A 23 -2.51 -5.61 -9.58
CA VAL A 23 -2.14 -4.38 -8.87
C VAL A 23 -3.08 -3.24 -9.25
N TYR A 24 -3.28 -3.01 -10.55
CA TYR A 24 -4.06 -1.89 -11.05
C TYR A 24 -5.58 -2.07 -10.94
N ASP A 25 -6.08 -3.29 -11.15
CA ASP A 25 -7.52 -3.57 -11.22
C ASP A 25 -8.09 -4.07 -9.89
N VAL A 26 -7.23 -4.48 -8.94
CA VAL A 26 -7.68 -4.99 -7.63
C VAL A 26 -7.06 -4.20 -6.48
N MET A 27 -5.73 -4.13 -6.36
CA MET A 27 -5.09 -3.54 -5.18
C MET A 27 -5.30 -2.03 -5.05
N PHE A 28 -5.18 -1.26 -6.14
CA PHE A 28 -5.47 0.18 -6.08
C PHE A 28 -6.96 0.51 -5.89
N PRO A 29 -7.91 -0.15 -6.60
CA PRO A 29 -9.33 0.01 -6.31
C PRO A 29 -9.72 -0.36 -4.88
N PHE A 30 -9.08 -1.38 -4.30
CA PHE A 30 -9.27 -1.76 -2.89
C PHE A 30 -8.92 -0.59 -1.95
N VAL A 31 -7.76 0.05 -2.14
CA VAL A 31 -7.38 1.22 -1.33
C VAL A 31 -8.41 2.33 -1.45
N ARG A 32 -8.91 2.62 -2.65
CA ARG A 32 -9.93 3.67 -2.85
C ARG A 32 -11.22 3.39 -2.07
N ARG A 33 -11.61 2.11 -2.03
CA ARG A 33 -12.82 1.69 -1.32
C ARG A 33 -12.63 1.72 0.20
N GLU A 34 -11.48 1.25 0.69
CA GLU A 34 -11.23 1.08 2.12
C GLU A 34 -10.63 2.31 2.80
N LEU A 35 -10.21 3.34 2.05
CA LEU A 35 -9.54 4.52 2.61
C LEU A 35 -10.34 5.18 3.74
N GLU A 36 -11.60 5.54 3.51
CA GLU A 36 -12.41 6.21 4.54
C GLU A 36 -12.69 5.29 5.75
N PRO A 37 -13.20 4.05 5.58
CA PRO A 37 -13.38 3.12 6.70
C PRO A 37 -12.10 2.88 7.51
N TYR A 38 -10.95 2.77 6.82
CA TYR A 38 -9.66 2.55 7.46
C TYR A 38 -9.25 3.73 8.33
N LEU A 39 -9.34 4.95 7.79
CA LEU A 39 -9.03 6.18 8.53
C LEU A 39 -9.95 6.35 9.74
N GLU A 40 -11.21 5.94 9.67
CA GLU A 40 -12.14 6.00 10.80
C GLU A 40 -11.80 4.98 11.89
N THR A 41 -11.52 3.74 11.50
CA THR A 41 -11.34 2.62 12.42
C THR A 41 -9.99 2.66 13.13
N HIS A 42 -8.92 3.00 12.41
CA HIS A 42 -7.54 2.93 12.90
C HIS A 42 -7.02 4.29 13.40
N TRP A 43 -7.89 5.30 13.52
CA TRP A 43 -7.47 6.64 13.90
C TRP A 43 -6.79 6.66 15.27
N GLY A 44 -5.55 7.15 15.32
CA GLY A 44 -4.75 7.23 16.55
C GLY A 44 -3.78 6.06 16.74
N GLU A 45 -3.82 5.03 15.90
CA GLU A 45 -2.76 4.02 15.86
C GLU A 45 -1.42 4.63 15.39
N SER A 46 -0.31 4.17 15.95
CA SER A 46 1.02 4.75 15.70
C SER A 46 1.44 4.68 14.23
N ASP A 47 1.14 3.56 13.57
CA ASP A 47 1.53 3.34 12.17
C ASP A 47 0.74 4.26 11.24
N LEU A 48 -0.57 4.39 11.47
CA LEU A 48 -1.42 5.30 10.69
C LEU A 48 -1.02 6.76 10.96
N ALA A 49 -0.78 7.14 12.21
CA ALA A 49 -0.33 8.49 12.56
C ALA A 49 1.00 8.83 11.85
N ALA A 50 1.96 7.90 11.82
CA ALA A 50 3.23 8.09 11.12
C ALA A 50 3.03 8.24 9.59
N ALA A 51 2.16 7.45 8.98
CA ALA A 51 1.83 7.56 7.56
C ALA A 51 1.16 8.92 7.25
N CYS A 52 0.20 9.35 8.07
CA CYS A 52 -0.45 10.65 7.92
C CYS A 52 0.52 11.84 8.05
N ASP A 53 1.44 11.79 9.02
CA ASP A 53 2.49 12.80 9.16
C ASP A 53 3.48 12.78 7.99
N GLN A 54 3.76 11.60 7.42
CA GLN A 54 4.57 11.52 6.20
C GLN A 54 3.84 12.10 4.99
N ILE A 55 2.52 11.89 4.86
CA ILE A 55 1.70 12.51 3.81
C ILE A 55 1.73 14.04 3.95
N ALA A 56 1.61 14.57 5.16
CA ALA A 56 1.71 16.01 5.41
C ALA A 56 3.09 16.57 4.99
N ARG A 57 4.17 15.85 5.31
CA ARG A 57 5.54 16.19 4.89
C ARG A 57 5.74 16.15 3.38
N ASP A 58 5.19 15.14 2.73
CA ASP A 58 5.21 15.02 1.26
C ASP A 58 4.43 16.18 0.60
N ALA A 59 3.40 16.71 1.27
CA ALA A 59 2.64 17.90 0.87
C ALA A 59 3.32 19.23 1.24
N GLY A 60 4.46 19.21 1.95
CA GLY A 60 5.25 20.40 2.29
C GLY A 60 4.99 20.99 3.68
N HIS A 61 4.33 20.27 4.57
CA HIS A 61 4.04 20.69 5.95
C HIS A 61 4.86 19.88 6.97
N ASP A 62 5.16 20.46 8.13
CA ASP A 62 6.00 19.78 9.15
C ASP A 62 5.31 18.56 9.78
N SER A 63 3.98 18.57 9.89
CA SER A 63 3.15 17.50 10.48
C SER A 63 1.70 17.63 10.03
N LEU A 64 0.89 16.57 10.25
CA LEU A 64 -0.56 16.62 10.00
C LEU A 64 -1.23 17.72 10.83
N VAL A 65 -0.77 17.95 12.07
CA VAL A 65 -1.34 19.00 12.93
C VAL A 65 -1.07 20.39 12.37
N ALA A 66 0.15 20.66 11.92
CA ALA A 66 0.51 21.93 11.29
C ALA A 66 -0.31 22.15 10.01
N TRP A 67 -0.37 21.14 9.16
CA TRP A 67 -1.14 21.16 7.92
C TRP A 67 -2.63 21.44 8.17
N ALA A 68 -3.25 20.73 9.12
CA ALA A 68 -4.65 20.91 9.45
C ALA A 68 -4.93 22.31 10.05
N THR A 69 -4.01 22.85 10.85
CA THR A 69 -4.12 24.20 11.42
C THR A 69 -4.13 25.27 10.32
N GLU A 70 -3.26 25.14 9.33
CA GLU A 70 -3.21 26.04 8.17
C GLU A 70 -4.47 25.92 7.30
N ALA A 71 -4.94 24.69 7.07
CA ALA A 71 -6.10 24.42 6.23
C ALA A 71 -7.44 24.88 6.87
N SER A 72 -7.55 24.85 8.21
CA SER A 72 -8.82 25.06 8.92
C SER A 72 -9.22 26.54 9.07
N GLY A 73 -8.35 27.49 8.66
CA GLY A 73 -8.67 28.91 8.47
C GLY A 73 -9.79 29.46 9.36
N ALA A 74 -9.64 29.40 10.69
CA ALA A 74 -10.55 29.94 11.69
C ALA A 74 -12.07 29.79 11.44
N ALA A 75 -12.58 28.65 10.95
CA ALA A 75 -14.01 28.35 11.03
C ALA A 75 -14.31 26.88 10.70
N ASP A 76 -14.71 26.09 11.71
CA ASP A 76 -15.89 25.22 11.67
C ASP A 76 -16.00 24.41 12.99
N ASN A 77 -17.23 24.15 13.44
CA ASN A 77 -17.55 23.29 14.60
C ASN A 77 -17.35 21.79 14.31
N ILE A 78 -16.36 21.43 13.47
CA ILE A 78 -16.05 20.05 13.12
C ILE A 78 -15.04 19.51 14.13
N GLU A 79 -15.27 18.30 14.63
CA GLU A 79 -14.31 17.56 15.45
C GLU A 79 -12.93 17.53 14.76
N PRO A 80 -11.83 17.97 15.42
CA PRO A 80 -10.52 18.13 14.79
C PRO A 80 -10.03 16.88 14.03
N ALA A 81 -10.35 15.70 14.55
CA ALA A 81 -10.02 14.42 13.94
C ALA A 81 -10.78 14.17 12.62
N ALA A 82 -12.05 14.56 12.52
CA ALA A 82 -12.84 14.39 11.30
C ALA A 82 -12.34 15.31 10.18
N ALA A 83 -11.98 16.55 10.52
CA ALA A 83 -11.36 17.48 9.56
C ALA A 83 -10.02 16.96 9.04
N GLN A 84 -9.16 16.45 9.93
CA GLN A 84 -7.89 15.83 9.57
C GLN A 84 -8.06 14.60 8.68
N ARG A 85 -8.97 13.68 9.01
CA ARG A 85 -9.28 12.52 8.16
C ARG A 85 -9.67 12.92 6.76
N LYS A 86 -10.58 13.90 6.64
CA LYS A 86 -11.03 14.41 5.34
C LYS A 86 -9.88 15.04 4.53
N LEU A 87 -8.99 15.78 5.19
CA LEU A 87 -7.82 16.39 4.57
C LEU A 87 -6.87 15.33 4.02
N VAL A 88 -6.54 14.31 4.83
CA VAL A 88 -5.72 13.16 4.41
C VAL A 88 -6.39 12.40 3.26
N ALA A 89 -7.68 12.08 3.38
CA ALA A 89 -8.41 11.34 2.35
C ALA A 89 -8.41 12.07 1.00
N SER A 90 -8.60 13.40 1.03
CA SER A 90 -8.61 14.23 -0.18
C SER A 90 -7.24 14.25 -0.86
N GLU A 91 -6.15 14.34 -0.09
CA GLU A 91 -4.80 14.33 -0.63
C GLU A 91 -4.40 12.96 -1.16
N VAL A 92 -4.76 11.88 -0.46
CA VAL A 92 -4.56 10.51 -0.94
C VAL A 92 -5.27 10.30 -2.28
N ALA A 93 -6.54 10.73 -2.39
CA ALA A 93 -7.27 10.65 -3.65
C ALA A 93 -6.56 11.42 -4.77
N ARG A 94 -6.12 12.65 -4.49
CA ARG A 94 -5.37 13.48 -5.46
C ARG A 94 -4.07 12.81 -5.91
N LEU A 95 -3.30 12.25 -4.98
CA LEU A 95 -2.05 11.55 -5.28
C LEU A 95 -2.30 10.30 -6.13
N MET A 96 -3.33 9.51 -5.82
CA MET A 96 -3.71 8.33 -6.59
C MET A 96 -4.23 8.68 -7.99
N ASP A 97 -5.00 9.76 -8.13
CA ASP A 97 -5.50 10.24 -9.43
C ASP A 97 -4.37 10.77 -10.33
N GLY A 98 -3.31 11.30 -9.72
CA GLY A 98 -2.12 11.80 -10.42
C GLY A 98 -1.01 10.78 -10.64
N ASP A 99 -1.21 9.49 -10.31
CA ASP A 99 -0.17 8.44 -10.30
C ASP A 99 1.11 8.88 -9.54
N VAL A 100 0.93 9.64 -8.45
CA VAL A 100 2.04 10.18 -7.66
C VAL A 100 2.53 9.13 -6.67
N LYS A 101 3.79 8.72 -6.79
CA LYS A 101 4.41 7.69 -5.95
C LYS A 101 5.04 8.26 -4.67
N ALA A 102 4.25 9.02 -3.90
CA ALA A 102 4.67 9.65 -2.65
C ALA A 102 4.98 8.60 -1.55
N THR A 103 5.89 8.92 -0.63
CA THR A 103 6.35 7.99 0.40
C THR A 103 5.23 7.70 1.39
N GLY A 104 4.54 8.74 1.87
CA GLY A 104 3.41 8.61 2.80
C GLY A 104 2.23 7.86 2.18
N LEU A 105 1.98 8.06 0.88
CA LEU A 105 0.95 7.31 0.17
C LEU A 105 1.25 5.81 0.17
N LYS A 106 2.48 5.41 -0.18
CA LYS A 106 2.88 4.00 -0.18
C LYS A 106 2.77 3.35 1.19
N GLN A 107 3.15 4.09 2.24
CA GLN A 107 3.01 3.62 3.61
C GLN A 107 1.54 3.33 3.95
N LEU A 108 0.64 4.29 3.69
CA LEU A 108 -0.79 4.11 3.95
C LEU A 108 -1.40 2.98 3.11
N GLN A 109 -1.05 2.88 1.84
CA GLN A 109 -1.46 1.78 0.98
C GLN A 109 -1.03 0.41 1.55
N GLY A 110 0.20 0.31 2.05
CA GLY A 110 0.71 -0.90 2.70
C GLY A 110 -0.09 -1.29 3.94
N LEU A 111 -0.49 -0.32 4.77
CA LEU A 111 -1.33 -0.56 5.94
C LEU A 111 -2.72 -1.09 5.56
N ILE A 112 -3.37 -0.45 4.58
CA ILE A 112 -4.68 -0.87 4.09
C ILE A 112 -4.62 -2.26 3.44
N TRP A 113 -3.60 -2.53 2.63
CA TRP A 113 -3.42 -3.84 2.00
C TRP A 113 -3.16 -4.94 3.02
N ARG A 114 -2.37 -4.67 4.07
CA ARG A 114 -2.13 -5.62 5.15
C ARG A 114 -3.43 -6.09 5.77
N ASP A 115 -4.32 -5.17 6.14
CA ASP A 115 -5.62 -5.49 6.73
C ASP A 115 -6.52 -6.26 5.75
N GLY A 116 -6.50 -5.89 4.46
CA GLY A 116 -7.19 -6.65 3.42
C GLY A 116 -6.70 -8.08 3.27
N PHE A 117 -5.38 -8.31 3.32
CA PHE A 117 -4.80 -9.67 3.24
C PHE A 117 -5.03 -10.48 4.52
N GLU A 118 -4.92 -9.86 5.71
CA GLU A 118 -5.11 -10.52 7.00
C GLU A 118 -6.58 -10.91 7.23
N SER A 119 -7.53 -10.09 6.78
CA SER A 119 -8.97 -10.41 6.81
C SER A 119 -9.39 -11.42 5.75
N GLY A 120 -8.58 -11.61 4.70
CA GLY A 120 -8.89 -12.46 3.56
C GLY A 120 -9.79 -11.81 2.50
N GLU A 121 -10.10 -10.52 2.63
CA GLU A 121 -10.85 -9.78 1.60
C GLU A 121 -10.00 -9.51 0.35
N LEU A 122 -8.69 -9.33 0.53
CA LEU A 122 -7.70 -9.41 -0.53
C LEU A 122 -7.07 -10.79 -0.56
N LEU A 123 -7.09 -11.41 -1.74
CA LEU A 123 -6.38 -12.65 -2.04
C LEU A 123 -5.37 -12.37 -3.14
N ALA A 124 -4.10 -12.66 -2.87
CA ALA A 124 -3.03 -12.39 -3.81
C ALA A 124 -3.20 -13.27 -5.05
N HIS A 125 -3.18 -12.67 -6.23
CA HIS A 125 -3.08 -13.42 -7.47
C HIS A 125 -1.68 -14.00 -7.62
N VAL A 126 -1.59 -15.29 -7.95
CA VAL A 126 -0.35 -15.96 -8.37
C VAL A 126 -0.71 -16.86 -9.55
N TYR A 127 0.12 -16.90 -10.59
CA TYR A 127 -0.13 -17.79 -11.74
C TYR A 127 -0.09 -19.28 -11.33
N ASP A 128 -0.91 -20.12 -11.96
CA ASP A 128 -1.11 -21.52 -11.59
C ASP A 128 0.19 -22.35 -11.61
N ASP A 129 1.16 -21.98 -12.45
CA ASP A 129 2.44 -22.67 -12.59
C ASP A 129 3.49 -22.23 -11.56
N VAL A 130 3.27 -21.12 -10.86
CA VAL A 130 4.23 -20.56 -9.90
C VAL A 130 4.29 -21.39 -8.62
N PRO A 131 3.20 -21.68 -7.87
CA PRO A 131 3.27 -22.52 -6.68
C PRO A 131 3.94 -23.89 -6.91
N PRO A 132 3.62 -24.66 -7.97
CA PRO A 132 4.31 -25.92 -8.20
C PRO A 132 5.76 -25.73 -8.62
N ALA A 133 6.15 -24.62 -9.27
CA ALA A 133 7.56 -24.33 -9.56
C ALA A 133 8.36 -24.01 -8.29
N LEU A 134 7.82 -23.15 -7.42
CA LEU A 134 8.44 -22.81 -6.14
C LEU A 134 8.65 -24.05 -5.28
N GLU A 135 7.66 -24.95 -5.23
CA GLU A 135 7.77 -26.19 -4.47
C GLU A 135 8.87 -27.11 -5.04
N ARG A 136 8.96 -27.27 -6.36
CA ARG A 136 10.03 -28.05 -7.00
C ARG A 136 11.42 -27.48 -6.68
N TRP A 137 11.59 -26.16 -6.74
CA TRP A 137 12.87 -25.52 -6.45
C TRP A 137 13.24 -25.62 -4.97
N ARG A 138 12.26 -25.48 -4.06
CA ARG A 138 12.43 -25.69 -2.63
C ARG A 138 12.91 -27.11 -2.31
N LEU A 139 12.25 -28.12 -2.88
CA LEU A 139 12.62 -29.54 -2.69
C LEU A 139 13.98 -29.88 -3.29
N ALA A 140 14.41 -29.18 -4.35
CA ALA A 140 15.74 -29.30 -4.93
C ALA A 140 16.84 -28.55 -4.14
N GLY A 141 16.50 -27.87 -3.04
CA GLY A 141 17.45 -27.10 -2.23
C GLY A 141 17.94 -25.80 -2.88
N ILE A 142 17.23 -25.29 -3.89
CA ILE A 142 17.57 -24.04 -4.57
C ILE A 142 17.09 -22.86 -3.72
N THR A 143 17.99 -21.91 -3.45
CA THR A 143 17.63 -20.68 -2.73
C THR A 143 16.81 -19.77 -3.63
N MET A 144 15.65 -19.32 -3.16
CA MET A 144 14.77 -18.38 -3.87
C MET A 144 14.69 -17.04 -3.12
N ARG A 145 14.65 -15.94 -3.86
CA ARG A 145 14.48 -14.57 -3.33
C ARG A 145 13.53 -13.79 -4.23
N ILE A 146 12.86 -12.78 -3.66
CA ILE A 146 12.00 -11.85 -4.39
C ILE A 146 12.73 -10.51 -4.51
N TYR A 147 12.61 -9.87 -5.68
CA TYR A 147 13.03 -8.50 -5.91
C TYR A 147 11.98 -7.79 -6.76
N SER A 148 11.28 -6.84 -6.16
CA SER A 148 10.22 -6.04 -6.79
C SER A 148 10.31 -4.58 -6.29
N SER A 149 9.63 -3.67 -6.98
CA SER A 149 9.53 -2.24 -6.60
C SER A 149 8.52 -1.95 -5.50
N GLY A 150 7.69 -2.94 -5.15
CA GLY A 150 6.70 -2.87 -4.08
C GLY A 150 7.30 -2.54 -2.73
#